data_AF-A0A800ESG5-F1
#
_entry.id   AF-A0A800ESG5-F1
#
_cell.length_a   1.000
_cell.length_b   1.000
_cell.length_c   1.000
_cell.angle_alpha   90.00
_cell.angle_beta   90.00
_cell.angle_gamma   90.00
#
_symmetry.space_group_name_H-M   'P 1'
#
loop_
_entity.id
_entity.type
_entity.pdbx_description
1 polymer ?
#
loop_
_entity_poly.entity_id
_entity_poly.type
_entity_poly.pdbx_seq_one_letter_code
_entity_poly.pdbx_strand_id
1 'polypeptide(L)'
;MRKFVVVLMACAALAEALPAQQSDSESVREMRRVGSMSQIMVHLIYPTSDAVFYIDTRTPTTEAEWNTLEGQTLMLAESANLLLMPDRIRDEDQWIADTKLLLDVGRAALRATRDRD
;
A
#
# COMPACT_ATOMS: atom_id res chain seq x y z
N MET A 1 -59.25 35.41 -17.96
CA MET A 1 -58.40 36.56 -18.33
C MET A 1 -57.27 36.68 -17.32
N ARG A 2 -56.02 36.72 -17.83
CA ARG A 2 -54.79 37.36 -17.30
C ARG A 2 -54.95 37.97 -15.89
N LYS A 3 -54.13 37.60 -14.90
CA LYS A 3 -52.74 38.07 -14.80
C LYS A 3 -51.93 37.20 -13.82
N PHE A 4 -50.78 36.74 -14.31
CA PHE A 4 -49.62 36.38 -13.49
C PHE A 4 -49.08 37.65 -12.80
N VAL A 5 -48.85 37.57 -11.49
CA VAL A 5 -47.84 38.38 -10.80
C VAL A 5 -47.15 37.43 -9.82
N VAL A 6 -45.96 36.98 -10.23
CA VAL A 6 -44.91 36.52 -9.32
C VAL A 6 -44.30 37.76 -8.69
N VAL A 7 -43.98 37.75 -7.39
CA VAL A 7 -42.77 38.36 -6.80
C VAL A 7 -42.74 38.10 -5.28
N LEU A 8 -41.70 37.35 -4.90
CA LEU A 8 -40.83 37.44 -3.71
C LEU A 8 -41.38 37.29 -2.28
N MET A 9 -40.69 36.38 -1.59
CA MET A 9 -39.88 36.58 -0.37
C MET A 9 -40.29 35.82 0.90
N ALA A 10 -39.26 35.14 1.43
CA ALA A 10 -38.92 34.94 2.84
C ALA A 10 -39.37 33.64 3.53
N CYS A 11 -38.44 32.69 3.52
CA CYS A 11 -37.87 32.00 4.68
C CYS A 11 -38.72 31.89 5.97
N ALA A 12 -39.06 30.66 6.35
CA ALA A 12 -38.88 30.18 7.72
C ALA A 12 -38.75 28.65 7.69
N ALA A 13 -37.51 28.17 7.77
CA ALA A 13 -37.20 26.77 7.94
C ALA A 13 -37.54 26.35 9.39
N LEU A 14 -38.42 25.37 9.55
CA LEU A 14 -38.38 24.45 10.69
C LEU A 14 -38.15 23.05 10.12
N ALA A 15 -36.87 22.71 9.96
CA ALA A 15 -36.45 21.32 9.87
C ALA A 15 -35.79 21.02 11.21
N GLU A 16 -36.52 20.33 12.09
CA GLU A 16 -35.96 19.76 13.32
C GLU A 16 -34.76 18.89 12.94
N ALA A 17 -33.61 19.25 13.49
CA ALA A 17 -32.36 18.56 13.29
C ALA A 17 -32.46 17.15 13.88
N LEU A 18 -32.55 16.14 13.00
CA LEU A 18 -32.10 14.80 13.31
C LEU A 18 -30.66 14.92 13.82
N PRO A 19 -30.29 14.35 14.98
CA PRO A 19 -28.90 14.29 15.36
C PRO A 19 -28.17 13.55 14.26
N ALA A 20 -27.27 14.26 13.58
CA ALA A 20 -26.35 13.65 12.62
C ALA A 20 -25.68 12.51 13.37
N GLN A 21 -25.97 11.28 12.94
CA GLN A 21 -25.28 10.10 13.39
C GLN A 21 -23.82 10.31 13.00
N GLN A 22 -23.02 10.81 13.96
CA GLN A 22 -21.59 10.96 13.81
C GLN A 22 -21.09 9.57 13.48
N SER A 23 -20.77 9.39 12.21
CA SER A 23 -20.17 8.17 11.74
C SER A 23 -18.78 8.16 12.38
N ASP A 24 -18.58 7.34 13.41
CA ASP A 24 -17.28 7.01 14.02
C ASP A 24 -16.38 6.25 13.02
N SER A 25 -16.31 6.74 11.79
CA SER A 25 -15.44 6.28 10.71
C SER A 25 -14.04 6.87 10.83
N GLU A 26 -13.81 7.81 11.76
CA GLU A 26 -12.50 8.40 12.03
C GLU A 26 -11.54 7.43 12.74
N SER A 27 -12.06 6.33 13.27
CA SER A 27 -11.25 5.26 13.87
C SER A 27 -10.69 4.25 12.85
N VAL A 28 -10.75 4.53 11.54
CA VAL A 28 -9.94 3.82 10.54
C VAL A 28 -8.47 4.22 10.73
N ARG A 29 -7.89 3.66 11.79
CA ARG A 29 -6.49 3.36 12.07
C ARG A 29 -5.50 4.42 11.59
N GLU A 30 -5.08 5.27 12.53
CA GLU A 30 -3.78 5.94 12.41
C GLU A 30 -2.71 4.86 12.12
N MET A 31 -2.23 4.80 10.87
CA MET A 31 -1.21 3.84 10.46
C MET A 31 0.12 4.25 11.09
N ARG A 32 0.38 3.74 12.29
CA ARG A 32 1.62 4.02 13.01
C ARG A 32 2.75 3.15 12.46
N ARG A 33 3.91 3.78 12.23
CA ARG A 33 5.13 3.05 11.88
C ARG A 33 5.48 2.08 13.00
N VAL A 34 5.66 0.80 12.65
CA VAL A 34 6.15 -0.22 13.59
C VAL A 34 7.68 -0.22 13.63
N GLY A 35 8.33 -0.23 12.46
CA GLY A 35 9.79 -0.24 12.33
C GLY A 35 10.38 1.01 11.67
N SER A 36 11.66 1.23 11.92
CA SER A 36 12.48 2.25 11.26
C SER A 36 12.83 1.88 9.82
N MET A 37 13.31 2.85 9.05
CA MET A 37 13.83 2.62 7.69
C MET A 37 14.94 1.55 7.69
N SER A 38 15.88 1.63 8.63
CA SER A 38 16.99 0.67 8.74
C SER A 38 16.49 -0.74 9.02
N GLN A 39 15.48 -0.89 9.89
CA GLN A 39 14.89 -2.20 10.17
C GLN A 39 14.19 -2.79 8.94
N ILE A 40 13.51 -1.97 8.13
CA ILE A 40 12.93 -2.43 6.85
C ILE A 40 14.05 -2.89 5.90
N MET A 41 15.11 -2.09 5.74
CA MET A 41 16.22 -2.45 4.86
C MET A 41 16.91 -3.75 5.30
N VAL A 42 17.24 -3.89 6.59
CA VAL A 42 18.05 -5.00 7.11
C VAL A 42 17.23 -6.26 7.33
N HIS A 43 15.99 -6.16 7.82
CA HIS A 43 15.21 -7.34 8.21
C HIS A 43 14.18 -7.78 7.18
N LEU A 44 13.78 -6.92 6.24
CA LEU A 44 12.83 -7.28 5.19
C LEU A 44 13.54 -7.33 3.83
N ILE A 45 14.09 -6.20 3.37
CA ILE A 45 14.61 -6.09 2.00
C ILE A 45 15.85 -6.95 1.79
N TYR A 46 16.85 -6.86 2.66
CA TYR A 46 18.10 -7.61 2.49
C TYR A 46 17.89 -9.13 2.43
N PRO A 47 17.25 -9.79 3.40
CA PRO A 47 17.08 -11.25 3.36
C PRO A 47 16.16 -11.73 2.24
N THR A 48 15.16 -10.94 1.83
CA THR A 48 14.29 -11.32 0.71
C THR A 48 14.95 -11.10 -0.65
N SER A 49 15.81 -10.08 -0.78
CA SER A 49 16.65 -9.89 -1.95
C SER A 49 17.69 -11.01 -2.08
N ASP A 50 18.26 -11.49 -0.97
CA ASP A 50 19.20 -12.62 -0.94
C ASP A 50 18.57 -13.89 -1.55
N ALA A 51 17.30 -14.15 -1.24
CA ALA A 51 16.55 -15.29 -1.79
C ALA A 51 16.41 -15.23 -3.31
N VAL A 52 16.20 -14.03 -3.87
CA VAL A 52 16.13 -13.81 -5.33
C VAL A 52 17.52 -13.85 -5.94
N PHE A 53 18.51 -13.18 -5.35
CA PHE A 53 19.84 -13.03 -5.92
C PHE A 53 20.60 -14.36 -6.00
N TYR A 54 20.40 -15.26 -5.05
CA TYR A 54 21.09 -16.56 -5.00
C TYR A 54 20.25 -17.73 -5.53
N ILE A 55 19.17 -17.46 -6.27
CA ILE A 55 18.21 -18.48 -6.71
C ILE A 55 18.88 -19.59 -7.55
N ASP A 56 19.86 -19.27 -8.38
CA ASP A 56 20.59 -20.25 -9.22
C ASP A 56 21.37 -21.28 -8.40
N THR A 57 21.75 -20.93 -7.17
CA THR A 57 22.51 -21.82 -6.27
C THR A 57 21.67 -22.39 -5.13
N ARG A 58 20.44 -21.87 -4.96
CA ARG A 58 19.52 -22.22 -3.87
C ARG A 58 18.11 -22.48 -4.39
N THR A 59 18.00 -23.02 -5.61
CA THR A 59 16.71 -23.27 -6.25
C THR A 59 15.90 -24.24 -5.40
N PRO A 60 14.64 -23.89 -5.04
CA PRO A 60 13.79 -24.78 -4.27
C PRO A 60 13.59 -26.14 -4.95
N THR A 61 13.66 -27.21 -4.16
CA THR A 61 13.49 -28.59 -4.63
C THR A 61 12.22 -29.24 -4.11
N THR A 62 11.60 -28.63 -3.08
CA THR A 62 10.37 -29.12 -2.46
C THR A 62 9.26 -28.07 -2.50
N GLU A 63 8.01 -28.51 -2.43
CA GLU A 63 6.84 -27.64 -2.33
C GLU A 63 6.94 -26.65 -1.16
N ALA A 64 7.47 -27.09 -0.01
CA ALA A 64 7.62 -26.25 1.16
C ALA A 64 8.66 -25.12 0.94
N GLU A 65 9.74 -25.42 0.24
CA GLU A 65 10.75 -24.43 -0.14
C GLU A 65 10.21 -23.44 -1.17
N TRP A 66 9.44 -23.91 -2.16
CA TRP A 66 8.76 -23.05 -3.13
C TRP A 66 7.78 -22.08 -2.44
N ASN A 67 6.97 -22.59 -1.50
CA ASN A 67 6.07 -21.74 -0.72
C ASN A 67 6.82 -20.71 0.14
N THR A 68 7.99 -21.08 0.67
CA THR A 68 8.86 -20.16 1.42
C THR A 68 9.39 -19.05 0.51
N LEU A 69 9.87 -19.40 -0.68
CA LEU A 69 10.33 -18.43 -1.67
C LEU A 69 9.20 -17.50 -2.13
N GLU A 70 7.97 -18.02 -2.30
CA GLU A 70 6.81 -17.19 -2.65
C GLU A 70 6.54 -16.14 -1.57
N GLY A 71 6.58 -16.56 -0.30
CA GLY A 71 6.44 -15.64 0.83
C GLY A 71 7.54 -14.58 0.87
N GLN A 72 8.79 -14.95 0.57
CA GLN A 72 9.92 -14.02 0.52
C GLN A 72 9.80 -13.00 -0.62
N THR A 73 9.44 -13.44 -1.82
CA THR A 73 9.26 -12.55 -2.98
C THR A 73 8.06 -11.62 -2.84
N LEU A 74 6.97 -12.10 -2.22
CA LEU A 74 5.85 -11.25 -1.80
C LEU A 74 6.32 -10.18 -0.81
N MET A 75 7.06 -10.58 0.23
CA MET A 75 7.56 -9.64 1.24
C MET A 75 8.54 -8.61 0.64
N LEU A 76 9.35 -8.99 -0.36
CA LEU A 76 10.21 -8.05 -1.10
C LEU A 76 9.36 -6.96 -1.77
N ALA A 77 8.35 -7.35 -2.55
CA ALA A 77 7.47 -6.40 -3.22
C ALA A 77 6.72 -5.49 -2.23
N GLU A 78 6.18 -6.04 -1.15
CA GLU A 78 5.46 -5.26 -0.14
C GLU A 78 6.39 -4.30 0.62
N SER A 79 7.62 -4.71 0.88
CA SER A 79 8.59 -3.82 1.53
C SER A 79 8.93 -2.59 0.67
N ALA A 80 8.94 -2.72 -0.66
CA ALA A 80 9.06 -1.57 -1.56
C ALA A 80 7.86 -0.62 -1.47
N ASN A 81 6.64 -1.14 -1.32
CA ASN A 81 5.46 -0.30 -1.04
C ASN A 81 5.61 0.48 0.27
N LEU A 82 6.14 -0.16 1.32
CA LEU A 82 6.40 0.53 2.59
C LEU A 82 7.36 1.71 2.41
N LEU A 83 8.36 1.60 1.55
CA LEU A 83 9.30 2.68 1.25
C LEU A 83 8.67 3.86 0.49
N LEU A 84 7.53 3.64 -0.18
CA LEU A 84 6.78 4.65 -0.91
C LEU A 84 5.61 5.25 -0.12
N MET A 85 5.36 4.80 1.11
CA MET A 85 4.31 5.38 1.94
C MET A 85 4.58 6.88 2.20
N PRO A 86 3.55 7.75 2.25
CA PRO A 86 3.72 9.20 2.38
C PRO A 86 4.57 9.63 3.58
N ASP A 87 4.55 8.86 4.66
CA ASP A 87 5.30 9.15 5.87
C ASP A 87 6.74 8.58 5.82
N ARG A 88 7.02 7.61 4.94
CA ARG A 88 8.32 6.93 4.84
C ARG A 88 9.16 7.36 3.65
N ILE A 89 8.51 7.86 2.60
CA ILE A 89 9.14 8.23 1.34
C ILE A 89 10.25 9.26 1.60
N ARG A 90 11.40 9.06 0.96
CA ARG A 90 12.42 10.10 0.86
C ARG A 90 12.09 10.97 -0.35
N ASP A 91 12.11 12.28 -0.14
CA ASP A 91 11.82 13.28 -1.18
C ASP A 91 13.04 13.47 -2.09
N GLU A 92 13.43 12.38 -2.75
CA GLU A 92 14.55 12.30 -3.68
C GLU A 92 14.08 11.50 -4.90
N ASP A 93 14.03 12.13 -6.07
CA ASP A 93 13.50 11.51 -7.29
C ASP A 93 14.16 10.16 -7.61
N GLN A 94 15.48 10.07 -7.40
CA GLN A 94 16.24 8.85 -7.60
C GLN A 94 15.79 7.74 -6.64
N TRP A 95 15.58 8.07 -5.35
CA TRP A 95 15.08 7.11 -4.37
C TRP A 95 13.71 6.55 -4.77
N ILE A 96 12.81 7.42 -5.23
CA ILE A 96 11.47 7.02 -5.67
C ILE A 96 11.56 6.12 -6.91
N ALA A 97 12.41 6.47 -7.87
CA ALA A 97 12.63 5.68 -9.07
C ALA A 97 13.20 4.28 -8.74
N ASP A 98 14.24 4.22 -7.91
CA ASP A 98 14.86 2.95 -7.51
C ASP A 98 13.91 2.07 -6.69
N THR A 99 13.09 2.69 -5.84
CA THR A 99 12.08 1.96 -5.05
C THR A 99 10.98 1.38 -5.94
N LYS A 100 10.56 2.09 -6.99
CA LYS A 100 9.62 1.56 -7.99
C LYS A 100 10.23 0.40 -8.77
N LEU A 101 11.51 0.51 -9.13
CA LEU A 101 12.24 -0.60 -9.76
C LEU A 101 12.28 -1.83 -8.84
N LEU A 102 12.56 -1.64 -7.54
CA LEU A 102 12.53 -2.73 -6.55
C LEU A 102 11.15 -3.39 -6.46
N LEU A 103 10.07 -2.59 -6.48
CA LEU A 103 8.70 -3.10 -6.51
C LEU A 103 8.43 -3.95 -7.76
N ASP A 104 8.89 -3.51 -8.92
CA ASP A 104 8.72 -4.23 -10.18
C ASP A 104 9.51 -5.54 -10.21
N VAL A 105 10.74 -5.53 -9.70
CA VAL A 105 11.57 -6.74 -9.51
C VAL A 105 10.89 -7.72 -8.55
N GLY A 106 10.42 -7.26 -7.39
CA GLY A 106 9.72 -8.11 -6.42
C GLY A 106 8.46 -8.75 -7.02
N ARG A 107 7.69 -7.98 -7.79
CA ARG A 107 6.51 -8.50 -8.51
C ARG A 107 6.87 -9.51 -9.59
N ALA A 108 7.97 -9.29 -10.31
CA ALA A 108 8.47 -10.24 -11.31
C ALA A 108 8.93 -11.54 -10.64
N ALA A 109 9.71 -11.45 -9.57
CA ALA A 109 10.17 -12.61 -8.81
C ALA A 109 9.00 -13.40 -8.20
N LEU A 110 7.95 -12.72 -7.71
CA LEU A 110 6.75 -13.39 -7.20
C LEU A 110 6.01 -14.17 -8.30
N ARG A 111 5.90 -13.61 -9.51
CA ARG A 111 5.32 -14.33 -10.65
C ARG A 111 6.17 -15.54 -11.03
N ALA A 112 7.47 -15.32 -11.24
CA ALA A 112 8.43 -16.36 -11.58
C ALA A 112 8.42 -17.51 -10.55
N THR A 113 8.31 -17.20 -9.26
CA THR A 113 8.21 -18.22 -8.19
C THR A 113 6.93 -19.06 -8.30
N ARG A 114 5.79 -18.44 -8.63
CA ARG A 114 4.51 -19.15 -8.82
C ARG A 114 4.52 -20.03 -10.06
N ASP A 115 5.19 -19.55 -11.11
CA ASP A 115 5.33 -20.24 -12.38
C ASP A 115 6.46 -21.29 -12.36
N ARG A 116 7.35 -21.20 -11.37
CA ARG A 116 8.60 -21.98 -11.22
C ARG A 116 9.54 -21.84 -12.41
N ASP A 117 9.72 -20.60 -12.85
CA ASP A 117 10.58 -20.16 -13.96
C ASP A 117 11.79 -19.36 -13.44
#